data_AF-A0A953ADE8-F1
#
_entry.id   AF-A0A953ADE8-F1
#
_cell.length_a   1.000
_cell.length_b   1.000
_cell.length_c   1.000
_cell.angle_alpha   90.00
_cell.angle_beta   90.00
_cell.angle_gamma   90.00
#
_symmetry.space_group_name_H-M   'P 1'
#
loop_
_entity.id
_entity.type
_entity.pdbx_description
1 polymer ?
#
loop_
_entity_poly.entity_id
_entity_poly.type
_entity_poly.pdbx_seq_one_letter_code
_entity_poly.pdbx_strand_id
1 'polypeptide(L)'
;MARRWGVHVWLAWWPVARTEATGKGLIRRCCAVALLLLMPLLLAGCRVEHLLTAELPGASGSVTVGGTVSQVFLSPSDGLDRVGLGVVPPGPTASRAVDSVAGGATLEIRYAPEADPGYPDGNFHDWPADHAWLGELVGEREIGQTFVSRYPNLDGITLRVATFGADLSPGEGQLREGPAVPVRRLPVDGERIIDLPGGSTVRVQGSAEGWAQVRLEDGQVGYVELSQFSRLPAPSRVNDRDVVLRLYRDGEVEPIRTATINASEMHDNSHVTFRFEPLPDSMGARYRFTVASPESTPGNSVTFRYSERDVYPDGTRLEDGAEVEGDLIFRPAYTEGAPLVQVDLDRAVLSGQTQALEASFAPVPNTAGRALRLVVRAGHAPLPLTWTEQLPEGSHQLQLSGGQEGPPGALVFNVGYRADVDLRALVSGVVRHVGQGVRHDPAFFALYGLALVGTGGWLGWSVGRGRHGRRSV
;
A
#
# COMPACT_ATOMS: atom_id res chain seq x y z
N MET A 1 18.12 3.76 -20.43
CA MET A 1 19.26 2.85 -20.19
C MET A 1 19.53 2.79 -18.69
N ALA A 2 18.89 1.86 -17.98
CA ALA A 2 19.06 1.69 -16.54
C ALA A 2 19.75 0.34 -16.28
N ARG A 3 20.94 0.39 -15.66
CA ARG A 3 21.69 -0.78 -15.21
C ARG A 3 21.06 -1.30 -13.93
N ARG A 4 20.38 -2.45 -14.02
CA ARG A 4 20.00 -3.28 -12.87
C ARG A 4 21.27 -3.74 -12.15
N TRP A 5 21.45 -3.34 -10.89
CA TRP A 5 22.37 -4.00 -9.98
C TRP A 5 21.67 -5.21 -9.38
N GLY A 6 21.80 -6.36 -10.06
CA GLY A 6 21.48 -7.64 -9.46
C GLY A 6 22.59 -8.01 -8.48
N VAL A 7 22.26 -8.18 -7.21
CA VAL A 7 23.12 -8.86 -6.25
C VAL A 7 23.16 -10.34 -6.63
N HIS A 8 24.06 -10.68 -7.56
CA HIS A 8 24.43 -12.05 -7.83
C HIS A 8 25.25 -12.55 -6.63
N VAL A 9 24.58 -13.28 -5.74
CA VAL A 9 25.29 -14.23 -4.88
C VAL A 9 25.83 -15.33 -5.81
N TRP A 10 27.10 -15.20 -6.19
CA TRP A 10 27.86 -16.28 -6.81
C TRP A 10 28.04 -17.40 -5.79
N LEU A 11 27.07 -18.33 -5.73
CA LEU A 11 27.34 -19.66 -5.22
C LEU A 11 28.23 -20.35 -6.26
N ALA A 12 29.54 -20.30 -6.02
CA ALA A 12 30.51 -21.07 -6.76
C ALA A 12 30.07 -22.54 -6.75
N TRP A 13 29.71 -23.05 -7.93
CA TRP A 13 29.56 -24.47 -8.18
C TRP A 13 30.91 -25.14 -7.93
N TRP A 14 31.11 -25.67 -6.73
CA TRP A 14 32.16 -26.65 -6.50
C TRP A 14 31.74 -27.97 -7.14
N PRO A 15 32.56 -28.58 -8.02
CA PRO A 15 32.32 -29.95 -8.41
C PRO A 15 32.44 -30.80 -7.15
N VAL A 16 31.34 -31.46 -6.77
CA VAL A 16 31.37 -32.49 -5.73
C VAL A 16 32.17 -33.66 -6.28
N ALA A 17 33.48 -33.61 -6.09
CA ALA A 17 34.29 -34.82 -6.10
C ALA A 17 33.66 -35.78 -5.10
N ARG A 18 33.35 -37.01 -5.55
CA ARG A 18 33.00 -38.14 -4.68
C ARG A 18 34.16 -38.34 -3.71
N THR A 19 34.08 -37.65 -2.59
CA THR A 19 35.02 -37.78 -1.49
C THR A 19 34.37 -38.74 -0.52
N GLU A 20 35.07 -39.84 -0.28
CA GLU A 20 34.73 -40.82 0.74
C GLU A 20 34.34 -40.10 2.04
N ALA A 21 33.20 -40.50 2.60
CA ALA A 21 32.65 -39.93 3.82
C ALA A 21 33.58 -40.25 5.00
N THR A 22 34.62 -39.44 5.18
CA THR A 22 35.42 -39.45 6.40
C THR A 22 34.57 -38.93 7.56
N GLY A 23 34.67 -39.56 8.73
CA GLY A 23 33.85 -39.22 9.91
C GLY A 23 33.87 -37.74 10.32
N LYS A 24 34.89 -36.97 9.90
CA LYS A 24 34.98 -35.51 10.08
C LYS A 24 33.93 -34.72 9.28
N GLY A 25 33.54 -35.19 8.10
CA GLY A 25 32.49 -34.56 7.29
C GLY A 25 31.09 -34.76 7.87
N LEU A 26 30.85 -35.93 8.46
CA LEU A 26 29.59 -36.26 9.13
C LEU A 26 29.41 -35.43 10.41
N ILE A 27 30.48 -35.26 11.20
CA ILE A 27 30.47 -34.44 12.43
C ILE A 27 30.20 -32.96 12.11
N ARG A 28 30.82 -32.40 11.05
CA ARG A 28 30.55 -31.00 10.64
C ARG A 28 29.11 -30.77 10.20
N ARG A 29 28.50 -31.73 9.49
CA ARG A 29 27.08 -31.67 9.09
C ARG A 29 26.15 -31.85 10.29
N CYS A 30 26.46 -32.75 11.22
CA CYS A 30 25.69 -32.93 12.46
C CYS A 30 25.75 -31.70 13.37
N CYS A 31 26.91 -31.05 13.49
CA CYS A 31 27.04 -29.79 14.24
C CYS A 31 26.26 -28.66 13.58
N ALA A 32 26.27 -28.54 12.25
CA ALA A 32 25.50 -27.52 11.54
C ALA A 32 23.98 -27.69 11.73
N VAL A 33 23.47 -28.93 11.67
CA VAL A 33 22.04 -29.22 11.91
C VAL A 33 21.67 -29.05 13.38
N ALA A 34 22.55 -29.43 14.31
CA ALA A 34 22.34 -29.18 15.74
C ALA A 34 22.34 -27.68 16.07
N LEU A 35 23.22 -26.88 15.45
CA LEU A 35 23.22 -25.41 15.56
C LEU A 35 21.95 -24.79 14.98
N LEU A 36 21.46 -25.30 13.84
CA LEU A 36 20.20 -24.86 13.23
C LEU A 36 18.97 -25.25 14.07
N LEU A 37 19.00 -26.35 14.82
CA LEU A 37 17.94 -26.77 15.74
C LEU A 37 18.02 -26.10 17.12
N LEU A 38 19.22 -25.70 17.55
CA LEU A 38 19.45 -24.93 18.79
C LEU A 38 19.21 -23.43 18.60
N MET A 39 19.37 -22.90 17.38
CA MET A 39 19.14 -21.48 17.11
C MET A 39 17.74 -20.97 17.48
N PRO A 40 16.63 -21.68 17.15
CA PRO A 40 15.29 -21.28 17.58
C PRO A 40 15.12 -21.27 19.11
N LEU A 41 15.82 -22.17 19.82
CA LEU A 41 15.82 -22.24 21.29
C LEU A 41 16.71 -21.15 21.93
N LEU A 42 17.77 -20.72 21.25
CA LEU A 42 18.63 -19.61 21.66
C LEU A 42 18.04 -18.24 21.29
N LEU A 43 17.20 -18.19 20.25
CA LEU A 43 16.46 -17.00 19.82
C LEU A 43 15.09 -16.88 20.50
N ALA A 44 14.63 -17.92 21.21
CA ALA A 44 13.45 -17.85 22.07
C ALA A 44 13.71 -16.88 23.23
N GLY A 45 13.37 -15.61 23.01
CA GLY A 45 13.62 -14.50 23.94
C GLY A 45 14.52 -13.39 23.38
N CYS A 46 15.14 -13.57 22.21
CA CYS A 46 15.86 -12.50 21.53
C CYS A 46 14.86 -11.58 20.82
N ARG A 47 14.68 -10.39 21.37
CA ARG A 47 13.91 -9.30 20.73
C ARG A 47 14.79 -8.66 19.67
N VAL A 48 14.36 -8.67 18.42
CA VAL A 48 15.04 -7.96 17.33
C VAL A 48 14.22 -6.71 17.04
N GLU A 49 14.81 -5.54 17.32
CA GLU A 49 14.23 -4.27 16.90
C GLU A 49 14.52 -4.08 15.42
N HIS A 50 13.46 -3.86 14.63
CA HIS A 50 13.58 -3.47 13.23
C HIS A 50 13.17 -2.01 13.10
N LEU A 51 14.01 -1.20 12.45
CA LEU A 51 13.70 0.18 12.08
C LEU A 51 13.43 0.26 10.58
N LEU A 52 12.64 1.25 10.15
CA LEU A 52 12.44 1.54 8.73
C LEU A 52 13.77 1.89 8.05
N THR A 53 14.60 2.67 8.74
CA THR A 53 15.98 2.99 8.36
C THR A 53 16.92 2.83 9.56
N ALA A 54 18.20 2.52 9.32
CA ALA A 54 19.17 2.35 10.41
C ALA A 54 19.39 3.63 11.22
N GLU A 55 19.26 4.80 10.58
CA GLU A 55 19.38 6.12 11.18
C GLU A 55 18.28 7.04 10.62
N LEU A 56 18.01 8.16 11.30
CA LEU A 56 17.09 9.18 10.79
C LEU A 56 17.65 9.82 9.49
N PRO A 57 16.81 10.10 8.49
CA PRO A 57 17.23 10.79 7.28
C PRO A 57 17.90 12.14 7.57
N GLY A 58 18.85 12.53 6.71
CA GLY A 58 19.50 13.84 6.79
C GLY A 58 18.50 14.97 6.55
N ALA A 59 18.55 16.00 7.40
CA ALA A 59 17.70 17.16 7.30
C ALA A 59 18.14 18.13 6.19
N SER A 60 17.20 18.55 5.34
CA SER A 60 17.40 19.65 4.39
C SER A 60 16.95 21.00 4.99
N GLY A 61 16.07 20.99 5.99
CA GLY A 61 15.58 22.21 6.64
C GLY A 61 14.53 21.95 7.71
N SER A 62 13.73 22.96 8.01
CA SER A 62 12.60 22.86 8.93
C SER A 62 11.30 23.36 8.30
N VAL A 63 10.20 22.76 8.73
CA VAL A 63 8.83 23.15 8.40
C VAL A 63 8.06 23.40 9.69
N THR A 64 7.47 24.59 9.82
CA THR A 64 6.65 24.93 10.98
C THR A 64 5.21 24.49 10.73
N VAL A 65 4.72 23.53 11.51
CA VAL A 65 3.37 23.00 11.40
C VAL A 65 2.45 23.78 12.35
N GLY A 66 1.55 24.59 11.79
CA GLY A 66 0.50 25.30 12.56
C GLY A 66 -0.86 24.59 12.56
N GLY A 67 -1.03 23.53 11.76
CA GLY A 67 -2.26 22.76 11.62
C GLY A 67 -1.97 21.27 11.64
N THR A 68 -2.24 20.58 10.53
CA THR A 68 -1.88 19.17 10.34
C THR A 68 -0.83 19.03 9.23
N VAL A 69 0.12 18.13 9.43
CA VAL A 69 0.97 17.57 8.37
C VAL A 69 0.77 16.06 8.34
N SER A 70 0.82 15.47 7.15
CA SER A 70 0.79 14.02 7.02
C SER A 70 1.77 13.48 5.98
N GLN A 71 2.23 12.26 6.23
CA GLN A 71 3.20 11.55 5.41
C GLN A 71 2.78 10.07 5.33
N VAL A 72 2.67 9.55 4.12
CA VAL A 72 2.41 8.12 3.89
C VAL A 72 3.73 7.36 3.81
N PHE A 73 3.75 6.12 4.31
CA PHE A 73 4.84 5.16 4.18
C PHE A 73 4.33 3.73 4.09
N LEU A 74 5.10 2.83 3.47
CA LEU A 74 4.82 1.39 3.45
C LEU A 74 5.43 0.73 4.68
N SER A 75 4.62 0.02 5.47
CA SER A 75 5.10 -0.70 6.64
C SER A 75 5.67 -2.06 6.26
N PRO A 76 6.96 -2.36 6.51
CA PRO A 76 7.57 -3.63 6.12
C PRO A 76 7.15 -4.81 6.99
N SER A 77 6.67 -4.56 8.22
CA SER A 77 6.46 -5.59 9.24
C SER A 77 5.27 -5.28 10.13
N ASP A 78 4.77 -6.31 10.82
CA ASP A 78 3.84 -6.16 11.94
C ASP A 78 4.58 -5.70 13.21
N GLY A 79 3.80 -5.25 14.20
CA GLY A 79 4.33 -4.92 15.52
C GLY A 79 4.93 -3.52 15.61
N LEU A 80 4.46 -2.57 14.79
CA LEU A 80 4.84 -1.16 14.88
C LEU A 80 4.64 -0.68 16.33
N ASP A 81 5.68 -0.20 16.99
CA ASP A 81 5.64 0.13 18.42
C ASP A 81 6.25 1.49 18.77
N ARG A 82 6.84 2.18 17.79
CA ARG A 82 7.53 3.44 18.00
C ARG A 82 7.57 4.31 16.75
N VAL A 83 7.52 5.61 16.95
CA VAL A 83 7.81 6.63 15.93
C VAL A 83 8.80 7.62 16.53
N GLY A 84 9.93 7.84 15.85
CA GLY A 84 10.86 8.93 16.12
C GLY A 84 10.64 10.04 15.11
N LEU A 85 10.20 11.21 15.57
CA LEU A 85 9.90 12.37 14.72
C LEU A 85 10.97 13.45 14.90
N GLY A 86 11.67 13.81 13.83
CA GLY A 86 12.68 14.87 13.85
C GLY A 86 12.06 16.23 14.16
N VAL A 87 12.60 16.92 15.16
CA VAL A 87 12.15 18.25 15.58
C VAL A 87 13.30 19.24 15.57
N VAL A 88 12.98 20.53 15.43
CA VAL A 88 13.97 21.58 15.67
C VAL A 88 14.03 21.84 17.18
N PRO A 89 15.17 21.61 17.85
CA PRO A 89 15.26 21.83 19.28
C PRO A 89 15.13 23.31 19.62
N PRO A 90 14.54 23.66 20.79
CA PRO A 90 14.50 25.04 21.25
C PRO A 90 15.93 25.57 21.43
N GLY A 91 16.18 26.80 20.95
CA GLY A 91 17.50 27.43 21.02
C GLY A 91 18.02 27.66 22.46
N PRO A 92 19.33 27.90 22.65
CA PRO A 92 19.97 28.00 23.96
C PRO A 92 19.49 29.20 24.81
N THR A 93 18.80 30.16 24.20
CA THR A 93 18.20 31.33 24.87
C THR A 93 16.77 31.11 25.35
N ALA A 94 16.20 29.90 25.18
CA ALA A 94 14.91 29.52 25.78
C ALA A 94 15.07 29.34 27.31
N SER A 95 15.33 30.47 27.99
CA SER A 95 15.40 30.58 29.43
C SER A 95 13.98 30.55 30.00
N ARG A 96 13.69 29.48 30.74
CA ARG A 96 12.53 29.27 31.63
C ARG A 96 11.16 29.12 30.94
N ALA A 97 10.59 27.94 31.17
CA ALA A 97 9.23 27.50 30.81
C ALA A 97 8.96 27.32 29.31
N VAL A 98 9.56 26.29 28.71
CA VAL A 98 8.91 25.61 27.58
C VAL A 98 8.19 24.41 28.19
N ASP A 99 6.87 24.52 28.37
CA ASP A 99 6.07 23.48 29.05
C ASP A 99 6.03 22.15 28.25
N SER A 100 6.38 22.16 26.96
CA SER A 100 6.77 20.97 26.18
C SER A 100 7.33 21.41 24.82
N VAL A 101 8.24 20.64 24.22
CA VAL A 101 8.73 20.88 22.85
C VAL A 101 7.61 20.71 21.81
N ALA A 102 6.60 19.92 22.15
CA ALA A 102 5.49 19.57 21.26
C ALA A 102 4.31 20.55 21.33
N GLY A 103 4.20 21.39 22.37
CA GLY A 103 3.15 22.41 22.48
C GLY A 103 1.72 21.88 22.39
N GLY A 104 1.47 20.69 22.97
CA GLY A 104 0.18 19.99 22.91
C GLY A 104 -0.08 19.25 21.59
N ALA A 105 0.94 19.07 20.76
CA ALA A 105 0.78 18.36 19.49
C ALA A 105 0.46 16.87 19.69
N THR A 106 -0.24 16.30 18.72
CA THR A 106 -0.58 14.87 18.70
C THR A 106 -0.02 14.20 17.46
N LEU A 107 0.31 12.92 17.63
CA LEU A 107 0.74 12.03 16.56
C LEU A 107 -0.27 10.90 16.41
N GLU A 108 -0.72 10.66 15.19
CA GLU A 108 -1.59 9.55 14.85
C GLU A 108 -0.96 8.66 13.77
N ILE A 109 -1.20 7.36 13.85
CA ILE A 109 -0.95 6.40 12.76
C ILE A 109 -2.29 5.88 12.27
N ARG A 110 -2.50 5.94 10.96
CA ARG A 110 -3.72 5.48 10.28
C ARG A 110 -3.39 4.56 9.12
N TYR A 111 -4.33 3.74 8.69
CA TYR A 111 -4.23 3.09 7.38
C TYR A 111 -4.38 4.14 6.26
N ALA A 112 -3.70 3.90 5.14
CA ALA A 112 -3.72 4.76 3.95
C ALA A 112 -4.00 3.94 2.68
N PRO A 113 -5.16 3.27 2.58
CA PRO A 113 -5.47 2.35 1.48
C PRO A 113 -5.39 2.99 0.09
N GLU A 114 -5.63 4.30 -0.01
CA GLU A 114 -5.49 5.09 -1.24
C GLU A 114 -4.07 5.14 -1.81
N ALA A 115 -3.08 4.75 -1.00
CA ALA A 115 -1.67 4.72 -1.34
C ALA A 115 -1.10 3.29 -1.37
N ASP A 116 -1.95 2.26 -1.26
CA ASP A 116 -1.49 0.87 -1.30
C ASP A 116 -1.09 0.47 -2.74
N PRO A 117 0.17 0.10 -2.99
CA PRO A 117 0.63 -0.31 -4.31
C PRO A 117 0.17 -1.72 -4.70
N GLY A 118 -0.50 -2.44 -3.81
CA GLY A 118 -0.99 -3.81 -4.03
C GLY A 118 -2.28 -3.91 -4.83
N TYR A 119 -2.92 -2.80 -5.21
CA TYR A 119 -4.10 -2.79 -6.08
C TYR A 119 -3.74 -2.38 -7.52
N PRO A 120 -4.45 -2.89 -8.55
CA PRO A 120 -4.15 -2.61 -9.96
C PRO A 120 -4.18 -1.14 -10.34
N ASP A 121 -5.10 -0.40 -9.76
CA ASP A 121 -5.16 1.04 -9.94
C ASP A 121 -4.15 1.70 -8.99
N GLY A 122 -2.91 1.88 -9.46
CA GLY A 122 -1.79 2.40 -8.66
C GLY A 122 -1.64 3.92 -8.65
N ASN A 123 -1.78 4.57 -9.81
CA ASN A 123 -1.71 6.03 -9.95
C ASN A 123 -2.93 6.54 -10.71
N PHE A 124 -3.71 7.39 -10.04
CA PHE A 124 -4.95 7.97 -10.54
C PHE A 124 -4.79 8.63 -11.91
N HIS A 125 -3.65 9.29 -12.16
CA HIS A 125 -3.45 10.05 -13.40
C HIS A 125 -2.80 9.26 -14.53
N ASP A 126 -2.21 8.11 -14.22
CA ASP A 126 -1.53 7.31 -15.22
C ASP A 126 -2.56 6.53 -16.01
N TRP A 127 -2.56 6.64 -17.34
CA TRP A 127 -3.36 5.83 -18.24
C TRP A 127 -2.46 4.96 -19.12
N PRO A 128 -1.95 3.82 -18.61
CA PRO A 128 -0.98 3.00 -19.33
C PRO A 128 -1.51 2.52 -20.68
N ALA A 129 -0.65 2.60 -21.71
CA ALA A 129 -1.01 2.26 -23.08
C ALA A 129 -1.23 0.75 -23.30
N ASP A 130 -0.76 -0.08 -22.38
CA ASP A 130 -0.95 -1.53 -22.34
C ASP A 130 -2.26 -1.95 -21.66
N HIS A 131 -3.02 -1.00 -21.10
CA HIS A 131 -4.39 -1.26 -20.64
C HIS A 131 -5.38 -1.09 -21.80
N ALA A 132 -6.41 -1.92 -21.81
CA ALA A 132 -7.45 -1.91 -22.84
C ALA A 132 -8.83 -1.62 -22.23
N TRP A 133 -9.78 -1.29 -23.09
CA TRP A 133 -11.19 -1.22 -22.75
C TRP A 133 -11.84 -2.57 -23.00
N LEU A 134 -12.72 -2.98 -22.09
CA LEU A 134 -13.65 -4.06 -22.36
C LEU A 134 -14.67 -3.64 -23.43
N GLY A 135 -15.51 -4.58 -23.87
CA GLY A 135 -16.66 -4.21 -24.69
C GLY A 135 -17.73 -3.50 -23.87
N GLU A 136 -18.71 -2.91 -24.58
CA GLU A 136 -19.86 -2.27 -23.96
C GLU A 136 -20.59 -3.23 -23.00
N LEU A 137 -20.98 -2.70 -21.83
CA LEU A 137 -21.77 -3.43 -20.84
C LEU A 137 -23.25 -3.30 -21.18
N VAL A 138 -23.79 -4.31 -21.87
CA VAL A 138 -25.15 -4.32 -22.41
C VAL A 138 -25.85 -5.66 -22.16
N GLY A 139 -27.16 -5.63 -21.99
CA GLY A 139 -27.98 -6.82 -21.79
C GLY A 139 -27.48 -7.68 -20.61
N GLU A 140 -27.29 -8.97 -20.84
CA GLU A 140 -26.88 -9.91 -19.78
C GLU A 140 -25.38 -9.93 -19.50
N ARG A 141 -24.57 -9.11 -20.21
CA ARG A 141 -23.13 -9.08 -19.98
C ARG A 141 -22.83 -8.62 -18.56
N GLU A 142 -22.03 -9.41 -17.86
CA GLU A 142 -21.54 -9.13 -16.52
C GLU A 142 -20.02 -9.26 -16.49
N ILE A 143 -19.34 -8.29 -15.89
CA ILE A 143 -17.90 -8.35 -15.63
C ILE A 143 -17.64 -8.40 -14.13
N GLY A 144 -16.51 -8.93 -13.69
CA GLY A 144 -16.19 -8.98 -12.28
C GLY A 144 -14.73 -9.26 -11.97
N GLN A 145 -14.41 -9.29 -10.69
CA GLN A 145 -13.08 -9.60 -10.18
C GLN A 145 -13.19 -10.15 -8.75
N THR A 146 -12.40 -11.17 -8.44
CA THR A 146 -12.16 -11.61 -7.05
C THR A 146 -11.01 -10.82 -6.43
N PHE A 147 -11.08 -10.51 -5.13
CA PHE A 147 -10.02 -9.78 -4.44
C PHE A 147 -9.98 -10.03 -2.94
N VAL A 148 -8.83 -9.70 -2.34
CA VAL A 148 -8.63 -9.69 -0.89
C VAL A 148 -8.73 -8.26 -0.40
N SER A 149 -9.61 -8.01 0.57
CA SER A 149 -9.65 -6.70 1.22
C SER A 149 -8.49 -6.59 2.22
N ARG A 150 -7.53 -5.69 1.97
CA ARG A 150 -6.32 -5.56 2.81
C ARG A 150 -6.53 -4.75 4.09
N TYR A 151 -7.65 -4.02 4.18
CA TYR A 151 -7.97 -3.06 5.26
C TYR A 151 -9.38 -3.30 5.81
N PRO A 152 -9.69 -2.87 7.05
CA PRO A 152 -11.05 -2.90 7.58
C PRO A 152 -11.91 -1.78 6.98
N ASN A 153 -13.23 -1.86 7.17
CA ASN A 153 -14.21 -0.86 6.74
C ASN A 153 -14.32 -0.69 5.21
N LEU A 154 -14.25 -1.78 4.45
CA LEU A 154 -14.51 -1.77 3.00
C LEU A 154 -15.89 -1.17 2.72
N ASP A 155 -15.95 -0.10 1.93
CA ASP A 155 -17.18 0.67 1.69
C ASP A 155 -17.41 1.03 0.21
N GLY A 156 -16.56 0.54 -0.68
CA GLY A 156 -16.78 0.73 -2.11
C GLY A 156 -15.74 0.04 -2.97
N ILE A 157 -16.00 0.08 -4.28
CA ILE A 157 -15.05 -0.36 -5.31
C ILE A 157 -14.93 0.78 -6.33
N THR A 158 -13.72 1.28 -6.51
CA THR A 158 -13.37 2.24 -7.55
C THR A 158 -12.93 1.50 -8.80
N LEU A 159 -13.47 1.90 -9.94
CA LEU A 159 -13.18 1.36 -11.26
C LEU A 159 -12.91 2.50 -12.24
N ARG A 160 -12.14 2.23 -13.29
CA ARG A 160 -11.95 3.17 -14.40
C ARG A 160 -12.97 2.91 -15.49
N VAL A 161 -13.70 3.96 -15.86
CA VAL A 161 -14.83 3.92 -16.79
C VAL A 161 -14.58 4.80 -18.01
N ALA A 162 -15.09 4.37 -19.16
CA ALA A 162 -15.31 5.22 -20.32
C ALA A 162 -16.79 5.22 -20.70
N THR A 163 -17.27 6.37 -21.11
CA THR A 163 -18.64 6.63 -21.55
C THR A 163 -18.72 6.83 -23.06
N PHE A 164 -17.58 6.78 -23.77
CA PHE A 164 -17.48 6.91 -25.22
C PHE A 164 -18.03 8.26 -25.74
N GLY A 165 -17.67 9.36 -25.06
CA GLY A 165 -18.10 10.71 -25.42
C GLY A 165 -19.54 11.05 -25.05
N ALA A 166 -20.03 10.52 -23.92
CA ALA A 166 -21.33 10.91 -23.36
C ALA A 166 -21.31 12.28 -22.67
N ASP A 167 -20.13 12.78 -22.26
CA ASP A 167 -20.01 14.15 -21.76
C ASP A 167 -20.08 15.18 -22.89
N LEU A 168 -19.25 14.99 -23.93
CA LEU A 168 -19.11 15.88 -25.07
C LEU A 168 -18.43 15.17 -26.25
N SER A 169 -18.67 15.69 -27.46
CA SER A 169 -17.96 15.26 -28.68
C SER A 169 -16.73 16.14 -28.95
N PRO A 170 -15.78 15.68 -29.77
CA PRO A 170 -14.75 16.55 -30.33
C PRO A 170 -15.38 17.70 -31.14
N GLY A 171 -14.85 18.93 -31.00
CA GLY A 171 -15.37 20.09 -31.71
C GLY A 171 -14.82 21.42 -31.18
N GLU A 172 -15.49 22.52 -31.51
CA GLU A 172 -15.17 23.85 -30.99
C GLU A 172 -15.96 24.13 -29.71
N GLY A 173 -15.24 24.45 -28.63
CA GLY A 173 -15.79 24.96 -27.38
C GLY A 173 -15.60 26.47 -27.28
N GLN A 174 -16.56 27.16 -26.68
CA GLN A 174 -16.51 28.59 -26.43
C GLN A 174 -16.34 28.85 -24.93
N LEU A 175 -15.24 29.48 -24.54
CA LEU A 175 -15.05 29.90 -23.15
C LEU A 175 -16.04 31.01 -22.79
N ARG A 176 -16.37 31.12 -21.50
CA ARG A 176 -17.13 32.26 -20.98
C ARG A 176 -16.32 33.54 -21.12
N GLU A 177 -17.01 34.65 -21.38
CA GLU A 177 -16.42 35.98 -21.30
C GLU A 177 -15.94 36.27 -19.89
N GLY A 178 -14.86 37.05 -19.76
CA GLY A 178 -14.34 37.51 -18.47
C GLY A 178 -12.87 37.16 -18.23
N PRO A 179 -12.49 36.76 -17.00
CA PRO A 179 -11.10 36.54 -16.64
C PRO A 179 -10.47 35.40 -17.46
N ALA A 180 -9.14 35.41 -17.53
CA ALA A 180 -8.42 34.35 -18.20
C ALA A 180 -8.66 32.99 -17.51
N VAL A 181 -8.82 31.95 -18.31
CA VAL A 181 -9.16 30.60 -17.88
C VAL A 181 -7.88 29.76 -17.83
N PRO A 182 -7.54 29.17 -16.66
CA PRO A 182 -6.36 28.34 -16.54
C PRO A 182 -6.53 27.00 -17.28
N VAL A 183 -5.51 26.63 -18.04
CA VAL A 183 -5.36 25.30 -18.64
C VAL A 183 -4.38 24.51 -17.79
N ARG A 184 -4.79 23.31 -17.37
CA ARG A 184 -3.98 22.42 -16.55
C ARG A 184 -3.40 21.25 -17.34
N ARG A 185 -2.28 20.70 -16.87
CA ARG A 185 -1.65 19.50 -17.48
C ARG A 185 -2.44 18.22 -17.25
N LEU A 186 -3.13 18.13 -16.12
CA LEU A 186 -3.99 17.03 -15.72
C LEU A 186 -5.30 17.61 -15.16
N PRO A 187 -6.42 16.87 -15.22
CA PRO A 187 -7.65 17.29 -14.56
C PRO A 187 -7.47 17.34 -13.03
N VAL A 188 -8.24 18.22 -12.37
CA VAL A 188 -8.31 18.40 -10.90
C VAL A 188 -7.05 18.98 -10.25
N ASP A 189 -5.92 18.28 -10.29
CA ASP A 189 -4.69 18.61 -9.53
C ASP A 189 -3.47 18.89 -10.44
N GLY A 190 -3.65 18.90 -11.76
CA GLY A 190 -2.58 19.21 -12.68
C GLY A 190 -2.04 20.64 -12.54
N GLU A 191 -0.72 20.78 -12.71
CA GLU A 191 -0.08 22.09 -12.77
C GLU A 191 -0.66 22.94 -13.91
N ARG A 192 -0.70 24.25 -13.68
CA ARG A 192 -1.14 25.22 -14.67
C ARG A 192 -0.08 25.36 -15.76
N ILE A 193 -0.47 25.18 -17.02
CA ILE A 193 0.41 25.32 -18.19
C ILE A 193 0.33 26.73 -18.74
N ILE A 194 -0.89 27.22 -19.00
CA ILE A 194 -1.15 28.51 -19.65
C ILE A 194 -2.51 29.07 -19.23
N ASP A 195 -2.71 30.36 -19.50
CA ASP A 195 -3.99 31.04 -19.40
C ASP A 195 -4.54 31.40 -20.76
N LEU A 196 -5.77 30.95 -21.02
CA LEU A 196 -6.50 31.33 -22.22
C LEU A 196 -7.35 32.57 -21.92
N PRO A 197 -7.39 33.57 -22.82
CA PRO A 197 -8.29 34.70 -22.65
C PRO A 197 -9.75 34.24 -22.53
N GLY A 198 -10.51 34.88 -21.65
CA GLY A 198 -11.97 34.69 -21.60
C GLY A 198 -12.59 35.02 -22.96
N GLY A 199 -13.65 34.31 -23.33
CA GLY A 199 -14.29 34.45 -24.65
C GLY A 199 -13.49 33.83 -25.81
N SER A 200 -12.39 33.12 -25.57
CA SER A 200 -11.69 32.41 -26.64
C SER A 200 -12.47 31.18 -27.12
N THR A 201 -12.38 30.89 -28.43
CA THR A 201 -12.78 29.60 -28.99
C THR A 201 -11.61 28.63 -28.93
N VAL A 202 -11.85 27.41 -28.46
CA VAL A 202 -10.82 26.37 -28.28
C VAL A 202 -11.24 25.06 -28.93
N ARG A 203 -10.27 24.27 -29.39
CA ARG A 203 -10.55 22.95 -29.93
C ARG A 203 -10.61 21.92 -28.81
N VAL A 204 -11.81 21.39 -28.56
CA VAL A 204 -12.08 20.30 -27.61
C VAL A 204 -11.92 18.96 -28.32
N GLN A 205 -11.21 18.03 -27.69
CA GLN A 205 -10.92 16.69 -28.22
C GLN A 205 -11.78 15.59 -27.59
N GLY A 206 -12.32 15.84 -26.41
CA GLY A 206 -13.01 14.88 -25.58
C GLY A 206 -13.06 15.37 -24.14
N SER A 207 -13.39 14.47 -23.22
CA SER A 207 -13.39 14.73 -21.79
C SER A 207 -12.60 13.68 -21.02
N ALA A 208 -12.14 14.08 -19.84
CA ALA A 208 -11.57 13.20 -18.83
C ALA A 208 -11.93 13.75 -17.45
N GLU A 209 -12.39 12.90 -16.54
CA GLU A 209 -12.70 13.29 -15.14
C GLU A 209 -13.67 14.49 -15.01
N GLY A 210 -14.57 14.70 -15.99
CA GLY A 210 -15.46 15.86 -16.01
C GLY A 210 -14.77 17.18 -16.40
N TRP A 211 -13.62 17.12 -17.08
CA TRP A 211 -12.91 18.25 -17.66
C TRP A 211 -12.87 18.14 -19.18
N ALA A 212 -12.93 19.27 -19.89
CA ALA A 212 -12.72 19.30 -21.33
C ALA A 212 -11.22 19.16 -21.64
N GLN A 213 -10.88 18.19 -22.48
CA GLN A 213 -9.55 18.04 -23.04
C GLN A 213 -9.40 19.00 -24.23
N VAL A 214 -8.58 20.03 -24.08
CA VAL A 214 -8.39 21.08 -25.09
C VAL A 214 -7.03 20.94 -25.78
N ARG A 215 -7.00 21.13 -27.10
CA ARG A 215 -5.75 21.22 -27.87
C ARG A 215 -5.33 22.67 -28.01
N LEU A 216 -4.12 22.97 -27.55
CA LEU A 216 -3.48 24.27 -27.65
C LEU A 216 -2.87 24.48 -29.04
N GLU A 217 -2.54 25.73 -29.37
CA GLU A 217 -1.99 26.10 -30.69
C GLU A 217 -0.63 25.44 -30.98
N ASP A 218 0.17 25.20 -29.94
CA ASP A 218 1.45 24.51 -30.03
C ASP A 218 1.31 22.98 -30.14
N GLY A 219 0.08 22.47 -30.19
CA GLY A 219 -0.25 21.05 -30.28
C GLY A 219 -0.26 20.33 -28.94
N GLN A 220 0.11 20.99 -27.83
CA GLN A 220 -0.03 20.42 -26.49
C GLN A 220 -1.51 20.22 -26.15
N VAL A 221 -1.77 19.27 -25.26
CA VAL A 221 -3.11 18.99 -24.73
C VAL A 221 -3.15 19.41 -23.27
N GLY A 222 -4.19 20.12 -22.90
CA GLY A 222 -4.47 20.49 -21.52
C GLY A 222 -5.94 20.31 -21.17
N TYR A 223 -6.28 20.62 -19.92
CA TYR A 223 -7.60 20.40 -19.36
C TYR A 223 -8.19 21.69 -18.82
N VAL A 224 -9.47 21.91 -19.10
CA VAL A 224 -10.25 23.06 -18.63
C VAL A 224 -11.57 22.56 -18.04
N GLU A 225 -11.99 23.09 -16.89
CA GLU A 225 -13.26 22.72 -16.26
C GLU A 225 -14.44 23.02 -17.19
N LEU A 226 -15.41 22.11 -17.27
CA LEU A 226 -16.59 22.27 -18.12
C LEU A 226 -17.38 23.54 -17.78
N SER A 227 -17.36 23.97 -16.51
CA SER A 227 -18.01 25.18 -16.01
C SER A 227 -17.51 26.47 -16.67
N GLN A 228 -16.27 26.47 -17.19
CA GLN A 228 -15.63 27.64 -17.83
C GLN A 228 -16.12 27.87 -19.25
N PHE A 229 -16.92 26.96 -19.80
CA PHE A 229 -17.47 27.08 -21.14
C PHE A 229 -18.87 27.68 -21.11
N SER A 230 -19.12 28.59 -22.05
CA SER A 230 -20.47 29.08 -22.37
C SER A 230 -21.18 28.15 -23.36
N ARG A 231 -20.41 27.44 -24.18
CA ARG A 231 -20.89 26.45 -25.15
C ARG A 231 -19.84 25.36 -25.34
N LEU A 232 -20.29 24.11 -25.31
CA LEU A 232 -19.49 22.92 -25.62
C LEU A 232 -20.10 22.18 -26.82
N PRO A 233 -19.31 21.36 -27.53
CA PRO A 233 -19.86 20.42 -28.50
C PRO A 233 -20.85 19.47 -27.81
N ALA A 234 -21.97 19.18 -28.47
CA ALA A 234 -22.95 18.24 -27.94
C ALA A 234 -22.35 16.83 -27.82
N PRO A 235 -22.76 16.02 -26.83
CA PRO A 235 -22.31 14.65 -26.70
C PRO A 235 -22.76 13.79 -27.89
N SER A 236 -21.98 12.75 -28.18
CA SER A 236 -22.24 11.85 -29.32
C SER A 236 -23.31 10.81 -29.02
N ARG A 237 -23.58 10.60 -27.73
CA ARG A 237 -24.53 9.63 -27.20
C ARG A 237 -25.06 10.08 -25.84
N VAL A 238 -26.09 9.42 -25.35
CA VAL A 238 -26.64 9.61 -24.01
C VAL A 238 -26.57 8.27 -23.29
N ASN A 239 -25.86 8.25 -22.17
CA ASN A 239 -25.80 7.10 -21.29
C ASN A 239 -26.66 7.42 -20.07
N ASP A 240 -27.80 6.74 -19.90
CA ASP A 240 -28.81 7.07 -18.88
C ASP A 240 -29.34 5.86 -18.11
N ARG A 241 -28.70 4.70 -18.28
CA ARG A 241 -29.08 3.44 -17.60
C ARG A 241 -28.25 3.21 -16.35
N ASP A 242 -28.83 2.46 -15.44
CA ASP A 242 -28.20 2.11 -14.18
C ASP A 242 -27.11 1.07 -14.38
N VAL A 243 -25.93 1.39 -13.87
CA VAL A 243 -24.83 0.45 -13.72
C VAL A 243 -24.83 -0.05 -12.29
N VAL A 244 -24.93 -1.36 -12.12
CA VAL A 244 -25.12 -2.02 -10.84
C VAL A 244 -23.88 -2.82 -10.49
N LEU A 245 -23.25 -2.48 -9.38
CA LEU A 245 -22.21 -3.28 -8.75
C LEU A 245 -22.80 -4.15 -7.63
N ARG A 246 -22.48 -5.44 -7.64
CA ARG A 246 -22.83 -6.39 -6.58
C ARG A 246 -21.56 -6.95 -5.95
N LEU A 247 -21.50 -6.97 -4.62
CA LEU A 247 -20.38 -7.55 -3.86
C LEU A 247 -20.84 -8.83 -3.18
N TYR A 248 -20.05 -9.87 -3.30
CA TYR A 248 -20.25 -11.19 -2.70
C TYR A 248 -19.06 -11.49 -1.81
N ARG A 249 -19.31 -12.13 -0.66
CA ARG A 249 -18.25 -12.78 0.11
C ARG A 249 -17.92 -14.12 -0.56
N ASP A 250 -16.66 -14.54 -0.46
CA ASP A 250 -16.21 -15.79 -1.08
C ASP A 250 -17.09 -16.99 -0.69
N GLY A 251 -17.52 -17.77 -1.70
CA GLY A 251 -18.45 -18.89 -1.55
C GLY A 251 -19.94 -18.52 -1.42
N GLU A 252 -20.31 -17.24 -1.32
CA GLU A 252 -21.71 -16.82 -1.23
C GLU A 252 -22.34 -16.58 -2.61
N VAL A 253 -23.60 -17.01 -2.75
CA VAL A 253 -24.39 -16.83 -3.98
C VAL A 253 -25.11 -15.49 -3.99
N GLU A 254 -25.58 -15.03 -2.83
CA GLU A 254 -26.29 -13.77 -2.67
C GLU A 254 -25.31 -12.62 -2.43
N PRO A 255 -25.58 -11.41 -2.98
CA PRO A 255 -24.73 -10.26 -2.75
C PRO A 255 -24.91 -9.73 -1.33
N ILE A 256 -23.79 -9.47 -0.65
CA ILE A 256 -23.76 -8.83 0.68
C ILE A 256 -23.88 -7.31 0.60
N ARG A 257 -23.56 -6.72 -0.57
CA ARG A 257 -23.74 -5.30 -0.87
C ARG A 257 -24.15 -5.12 -2.32
N THR A 258 -24.91 -4.07 -2.60
CA THR A 258 -25.25 -3.63 -3.94
C THR A 258 -25.14 -2.11 -3.98
N ALA A 259 -24.57 -1.59 -5.06
CA ALA A 259 -24.43 -0.16 -5.30
C ALA A 259 -24.83 0.11 -6.75
N THR A 260 -25.59 1.18 -6.96
CA THR A 260 -26.10 1.56 -8.27
C THR A 260 -25.71 3.01 -8.55
N ILE A 261 -25.18 3.25 -9.73
CA ILE A 261 -24.87 4.60 -10.23
C ILE A 261 -25.50 4.70 -11.62
N ASN A 262 -26.25 5.77 -11.85
CA ASN A 262 -26.77 6.03 -13.19
C ASN A 262 -25.62 6.46 -14.11
N ALA A 263 -25.55 5.91 -15.32
CA ALA A 263 -24.47 6.22 -16.26
C ALA A 263 -24.41 7.71 -16.66
N SER A 264 -25.48 8.49 -16.45
CA SER A 264 -25.48 9.95 -16.68
C SER A 264 -24.62 10.71 -15.67
N GLU A 265 -24.30 10.10 -14.53
CA GLU A 265 -23.43 10.66 -13.49
C GLU A 265 -21.94 10.30 -13.70
N MET A 266 -21.64 9.48 -14.72
CA MET A 266 -20.28 9.06 -15.02
C MET A 266 -19.66 9.96 -16.09
N HIS A 267 -18.38 10.28 -15.91
CA HIS A 267 -17.62 11.03 -16.91
C HIS A 267 -16.78 10.10 -17.77
N ASP A 268 -16.50 10.51 -19.00
CA ASP A 268 -15.59 9.78 -19.87
C ASP A 268 -14.18 9.76 -19.28
N ASN A 269 -13.47 8.65 -19.47
CA ASN A 269 -12.12 8.43 -18.93
C ASN A 269 -12.00 8.87 -17.46
N SER A 270 -12.87 8.33 -16.60
CA SER A 270 -12.93 8.73 -15.19
C SER A 270 -12.81 7.58 -14.21
N HIS A 271 -12.59 7.90 -12.94
CA HIS A 271 -12.70 6.96 -11.84
C HIS A 271 -14.08 7.06 -11.20
N VAL A 272 -14.82 5.95 -11.19
CA VAL A 272 -16.13 5.86 -10.54
C VAL A 272 -16.04 4.96 -9.33
N THR A 273 -16.58 5.40 -8.20
CA THR A 273 -16.62 4.59 -6.97
C THR A 273 -18.03 4.18 -6.63
N PHE A 274 -18.31 2.89 -6.72
CA PHE A 274 -19.56 2.28 -6.27
C PHE A 274 -19.53 2.14 -4.75
N ARG A 275 -20.15 3.08 -4.04
CA ARG A 275 -20.18 3.11 -2.58
C ARG A 275 -21.33 2.29 -2.01
N PHE A 276 -21.10 1.66 -0.87
CA PHE A 276 -22.07 0.90 -0.11
C PHE A 276 -21.78 1.01 1.39
N GLU A 277 -22.69 0.53 2.25
CA GLU A 277 -22.49 0.57 3.70
C GLU A 277 -21.20 -0.16 4.10
N PRO A 278 -20.34 0.43 4.95
CA PRO A 278 -19.06 -0.17 5.31
C PRO A 278 -19.19 -1.59 5.89
N LEU A 279 -18.17 -2.41 5.62
CA LEU A 279 -17.98 -3.75 6.18
C LEU A 279 -16.83 -3.69 7.21
N PRO A 280 -17.11 -3.56 8.52
CA PRO A 280 -16.07 -3.35 9.52
C PRO A 280 -15.07 -4.52 9.63
N ASP A 281 -15.54 -5.74 9.37
CA ASP A 281 -14.78 -6.99 9.43
C ASP A 281 -14.15 -7.38 8.07
N SER A 282 -13.96 -6.42 7.15
CA SER A 282 -13.49 -6.72 5.80
C SER A 282 -12.03 -7.17 5.72
N MET A 283 -11.20 -6.79 6.69
CA MET A 283 -9.76 -7.03 6.61
C MET A 283 -9.41 -8.51 6.51
N GLY A 284 -8.65 -8.87 5.46
CA GLY A 284 -8.20 -10.23 5.16
C GLY A 284 -9.25 -11.12 4.52
N ALA A 285 -10.50 -10.67 4.38
CA ALA A 285 -11.56 -11.45 3.75
C ALA A 285 -11.45 -11.40 2.22
N ARG A 286 -11.85 -12.51 1.59
CA ARG A 286 -11.97 -12.64 0.14
C ARG A 286 -13.37 -12.26 -0.31
N TYR A 287 -13.43 -11.50 -1.39
CA TYR A 287 -14.65 -11.01 -2.00
C TYR A 287 -14.62 -11.23 -3.51
N ARG A 288 -15.79 -11.19 -4.11
CA ARG A 288 -16.00 -11.06 -5.55
C ARG A 288 -16.92 -9.88 -5.76
N PHE A 289 -16.60 -8.98 -6.70
CA PHE A 289 -17.60 -8.03 -7.18
C PHE A 289 -17.96 -8.33 -8.63
N THR A 290 -19.18 -7.97 -9.01
CA THR A 290 -19.64 -7.97 -10.40
C THR A 290 -20.27 -6.62 -10.75
N VAL A 291 -20.22 -6.27 -12.04
CA VAL A 291 -20.78 -5.04 -12.61
C VAL A 291 -21.58 -5.40 -13.84
N ALA A 292 -22.83 -4.93 -13.89
CA ALA A 292 -23.74 -5.13 -15.01
C ALA A 292 -24.56 -3.86 -15.28
N SER A 293 -25.03 -3.70 -16.51
CA SER A 293 -26.00 -2.66 -16.89
C SER A 293 -27.13 -3.32 -17.70
N PRO A 294 -28.08 -3.98 -17.02
CA PRO A 294 -29.03 -4.89 -17.68
C PRO A 294 -29.98 -4.17 -18.66
N GLU A 295 -30.25 -2.90 -18.41
CA GLU A 295 -31.13 -2.07 -19.25
C GLU A 295 -30.37 -1.31 -20.34
N SER A 296 -29.04 -1.39 -20.37
CA SER A 296 -28.22 -0.77 -21.41
C SER A 296 -28.33 -1.49 -22.74
N THR A 297 -28.38 -0.69 -23.81
CA THR A 297 -28.31 -1.14 -25.20
C THR A 297 -27.07 -0.55 -25.88
N PRO A 298 -26.63 -1.10 -27.03
CA PRO A 298 -25.53 -0.53 -27.78
C PRO A 298 -25.70 0.98 -28.03
N GLY A 299 -24.67 1.76 -27.72
CA GLY A 299 -24.70 3.23 -27.82
C GLY A 299 -25.34 3.98 -26.64
N ASN A 300 -25.80 3.27 -25.61
CA ASN A 300 -26.28 3.80 -24.32
C ASN A 300 -25.71 2.96 -23.18
N SER A 301 -24.39 2.89 -23.12
CA SER A 301 -23.67 1.98 -22.23
C SER A 301 -22.29 2.54 -21.90
N VAL A 302 -21.70 1.97 -20.86
CA VAL A 302 -20.32 2.26 -20.43
C VAL A 302 -19.43 1.05 -20.65
N THR A 303 -18.13 1.27 -20.56
CA THR A 303 -17.12 0.20 -20.51
C THR A 303 -16.15 0.45 -19.36
N PHE A 304 -15.43 -0.60 -18.96
CA PHE A 304 -14.44 -0.56 -17.90
C PHE A 304 -13.06 -0.96 -18.40
N ARG A 305 -12.05 -0.41 -17.76
CA ARG A 305 -10.65 -0.64 -18.11
C ARG A 305 -10.13 -1.94 -17.49
N TYR A 306 -9.29 -2.65 -18.24
CA TYR A 306 -8.62 -3.85 -17.78
C TYR A 306 -7.19 -3.95 -18.33
N SER A 307 -6.38 -4.82 -17.73
CA SER A 307 -5.06 -5.24 -18.21
C SER A 307 -5.16 -6.67 -18.70
N GLU A 308 -4.55 -6.98 -19.85
CA GLU A 308 -4.42 -8.38 -20.32
C GLU A 308 -3.41 -9.19 -19.48
N ARG A 309 -2.56 -8.51 -18.71
CA ARG A 309 -1.63 -9.16 -17.78
C ARG A 309 -2.27 -9.34 -16.42
N ASP A 310 -1.85 -10.39 -15.72
CA ASP A 310 -2.05 -10.55 -14.29
C ASP A 310 -1.26 -9.46 -13.54
N VAL A 311 -1.95 -8.38 -13.20
CA VAL A 311 -1.45 -7.26 -12.39
C VAL A 311 -1.97 -7.36 -10.95
N TYR A 312 -2.82 -8.36 -10.67
CA TYR A 312 -3.39 -8.62 -9.36
C TYR A 312 -3.42 -10.12 -9.01
N PRO A 313 -2.29 -10.68 -8.53
CA PRO A 313 -2.15 -12.12 -8.32
C PRO A 313 -3.02 -12.69 -7.19
N ASP A 314 -3.61 -11.83 -6.35
CA ASP A 314 -4.48 -12.24 -5.24
C ASP A 314 -5.95 -12.48 -5.68
N GLY A 315 -6.24 -12.20 -6.96
CA GLY A 315 -7.57 -12.25 -7.54
C GLY A 315 -7.61 -12.81 -8.96
N THR A 316 -8.81 -12.84 -9.53
CA THR A 316 -9.05 -13.31 -10.90
C THR A 316 -10.22 -12.56 -11.51
N ARG A 317 -10.08 -12.10 -12.76
CA ARG A 317 -11.16 -11.46 -13.52
C ARG A 317 -12.22 -12.48 -13.92
N LEU A 318 -13.45 -12.00 -13.95
CA LEU A 318 -14.63 -12.76 -14.31
C LEU A 318 -15.37 -12.09 -15.46
N GLU A 319 -15.94 -12.90 -16.34
CA GLU A 319 -16.84 -12.46 -17.41
C GLU A 319 -17.97 -13.48 -17.55
N ASP A 320 -19.21 -13.03 -17.38
CA ASP A 320 -20.43 -13.85 -17.37
C ASP A 320 -20.33 -15.06 -16.41
N GLY A 321 -19.68 -14.83 -15.26
CA GLY A 321 -19.46 -15.84 -14.22
C GLY A 321 -18.27 -16.79 -14.46
N ALA A 322 -17.61 -16.73 -15.62
CA ALA A 322 -16.43 -17.54 -15.92
C ALA A 322 -15.13 -16.80 -15.60
N GLU A 323 -14.12 -17.52 -15.12
CA GLU A 323 -12.76 -16.99 -14.96
C GLU A 323 -12.11 -16.74 -16.33
N VAL A 324 -11.47 -15.58 -16.47
CA VAL A 324 -10.85 -15.11 -17.70
C VAL A 324 -9.51 -14.45 -17.40
N GLU A 325 -8.60 -14.44 -18.38
CA GLU A 325 -7.26 -13.85 -18.22
C GLU A 325 -7.30 -12.32 -18.04
N GLY A 326 -6.25 -11.79 -17.42
CA GLY A 326 -6.10 -10.38 -17.12
C GLY A 326 -6.87 -9.95 -15.86
N ASP A 327 -6.81 -8.65 -15.54
CA ASP A 327 -7.45 -8.07 -14.37
C ASP A 327 -8.16 -6.76 -14.69
N LEU A 328 -9.27 -6.50 -14.00
CA LEU A 328 -9.87 -5.17 -14.00
C LEU A 328 -8.91 -4.16 -13.37
N ILE A 329 -8.93 -2.92 -13.85
CA ILE A 329 -8.24 -1.83 -13.17
C ILE A 329 -9.18 -1.27 -12.10
N PHE A 330 -8.97 -1.73 -10.86
CA PHE A 330 -9.81 -1.40 -9.72
C PHE A 330 -8.99 -1.05 -8.47
N ARG A 331 -9.67 -0.39 -7.53
CA ARG A 331 -9.18 -0.15 -6.17
C ARG A 331 -10.35 -0.23 -5.19
N PRO A 332 -10.28 -1.06 -4.13
CA PRO A 332 -11.27 -1.00 -3.07
C PRO A 332 -11.19 0.32 -2.30
N ALA A 333 -12.34 0.87 -1.96
CA ALA A 333 -12.46 2.06 -1.13
C ALA A 333 -12.81 1.68 0.31
N TYR A 334 -12.36 2.50 1.25
CA TYR A 334 -12.54 2.25 2.68
C TYR A 334 -13.02 3.52 3.38
N THR A 335 -13.98 3.36 4.29
CA THR A 335 -14.33 4.44 5.22
C THR A 335 -13.20 4.58 6.24
N GLU A 336 -12.78 5.82 6.49
CA GLU A 336 -11.74 6.09 7.47
C GLU A 336 -12.15 5.60 8.87
N GLY A 337 -11.30 4.77 9.46
CA GLY A 337 -11.50 4.24 10.80
C GLY A 337 -10.91 5.12 11.91
N ALA A 338 -11.00 4.64 13.14
CA ALA A 338 -10.21 5.18 14.25
C ALA A 338 -8.70 5.02 13.95
N PRO A 339 -7.85 5.94 14.45
CA PRO A 339 -6.41 5.80 14.30
C PRO A 339 -5.95 4.52 15.01
N LEU A 340 -4.97 3.85 14.40
CA LEU A 340 -4.31 2.67 14.98
C LEU A 340 -3.56 3.04 16.26
N VAL A 341 -3.02 4.25 16.27
CA VAL A 341 -2.25 4.83 17.38
C VAL A 341 -2.59 6.30 17.45
N GLN A 342 -2.76 6.82 18.67
CA GLN A 342 -2.82 8.24 18.94
C GLN A 342 -1.99 8.53 20.20
N VAL A 343 -0.99 9.39 20.06
CA VAL A 343 -0.06 9.76 21.14
C VAL A 343 -0.02 11.28 21.30
N ASP A 344 -0.05 11.71 22.56
CA ASP A 344 0.28 13.07 22.97
C ASP A 344 1.80 13.25 22.92
N LEU A 345 2.29 14.11 22.02
CA LEU A 345 3.73 14.31 21.82
C LEU A 345 4.40 15.03 22.99
N ASP A 346 3.63 15.64 23.91
CA ASP A 346 4.19 16.18 25.15
C ASP A 346 4.72 15.07 26.07
N ARG A 347 4.28 13.82 25.84
CA ARG A 347 4.75 12.63 26.56
C ARG A 347 5.88 11.89 25.84
N ALA A 348 6.24 12.32 24.63
CA ALA A 348 7.34 11.73 23.88
C ALA A 348 8.69 12.10 24.50
N VAL A 349 9.68 11.21 24.36
CA VAL A 349 11.03 11.44 24.89
C VAL A 349 11.87 12.14 23.83
N LEU A 350 12.41 13.32 24.15
CA LEU A 350 13.35 13.99 23.26
C LEU A 350 14.72 13.31 23.33
N SER A 351 15.17 12.73 22.21
CA SER A 351 16.51 12.18 22.09
C SER A 351 17.53 13.29 21.84
N GLY A 352 18.48 13.46 22.78
CA GLY A 352 19.56 14.43 22.65
C GLY A 352 20.59 14.08 21.55
N GLN A 353 20.62 12.82 21.08
CA GLN A 353 21.53 12.37 20.02
C GLN A 353 20.95 12.60 18.63
N THR A 354 19.67 12.31 18.45
CA THR A 354 19.02 12.34 17.14
C THR A 354 18.12 13.56 16.94
N GLN A 355 17.92 14.37 17.97
CA GLN A 355 17.00 15.52 17.96
C GLN A 355 15.59 15.12 17.51
N ALA A 356 15.15 13.93 17.90
CA ALA A 356 13.84 13.38 17.59
C ALA A 356 12.98 13.23 18.86
N LEU A 357 11.68 13.50 18.72
CA LEU A 357 10.68 13.10 19.69
C LEU A 357 10.34 11.63 19.47
N GLU A 358 10.66 10.78 20.44
CA GLU A 358 10.38 9.35 20.41
C GLU A 358 9.07 9.05 21.13
N ALA A 359 8.04 8.76 20.34
CA ALA A 359 6.75 8.28 20.80
C ALA A 359 6.73 6.75 20.77
N SER A 360 6.58 6.10 21.92
CA SER A 360 6.46 4.64 22.04
C SER A 360 5.03 4.26 22.45
N PHE A 361 4.55 3.12 21.94
CA PHE A 361 3.19 2.63 22.15
C PHE A 361 3.15 1.09 22.10
N ALA A 362 1.98 0.51 22.37
CA ALA A 362 1.81 -0.95 22.28
C ALA A 362 1.99 -1.42 20.83
N PRO A 363 2.66 -2.58 20.57
CA PRO A 363 2.85 -3.08 19.22
C PRO A 363 1.53 -3.23 18.46
N VAL A 364 1.47 -2.65 17.27
CA VAL A 364 0.28 -2.66 16.40
C VAL A 364 0.34 -3.87 15.45
N PRO A 365 -0.65 -4.76 15.46
CA PRO A 365 -0.72 -5.88 14.52
C PRO A 365 -1.29 -5.44 13.16
N ASN A 366 -1.18 -6.30 12.14
CA ASN A 366 -1.75 -6.10 10.81
C ASN A 366 -1.30 -4.80 10.12
N THR A 367 0.00 -4.49 10.22
CA THR A 367 0.66 -3.39 9.50
C THR A 367 1.57 -3.89 8.39
N ALA A 368 2.04 -5.13 8.43
CA ALA A 368 2.95 -5.68 7.42
C ALA A 368 2.40 -5.54 5.99
N GLY A 369 3.23 -4.97 5.10
CA GLY A 369 2.93 -4.75 3.70
C GLY A 369 1.81 -3.75 3.41
N ARG A 370 1.43 -2.92 4.38
CA ARG A 370 0.33 -1.96 4.23
C ARG A 370 0.82 -0.52 4.21
N ALA A 371 0.13 0.30 3.44
CA ALA A 371 0.33 1.73 3.44
C ALA A 371 -0.27 2.33 4.73
N LEU A 372 0.56 3.06 5.45
CA LEU A 372 0.21 3.77 6.68
C LEU A 372 0.44 5.26 6.48
N ARG A 373 -0.36 6.07 7.19
CA ARG A 373 -0.22 7.53 7.23
C ARG A 373 0.17 7.95 8.64
N LEU A 374 1.33 8.59 8.75
CA LEU A 374 1.71 9.39 9.90
C LEU A 374 1.00 10.74 9.79
N VAL A 375 0.25 11.12 10.83
CA VAL A 375 -0.42 12.42 10.92
C VAL A 375 0.08 13.13 12.17
N VAL A 376 0.60 14.34 12.02
CA VAL A 376 1.00 15.19 13.14
C VAL A 376 0.10 16.42 13.14
N ARG A 377 -0.60 16.63 14.26
CA ARG A 377 -1.47 17.79 14.47
C ARG A 377 -0.83 18.69 15.51
N ALA A 378 -0.59 19.95 15.16
CA ALA A 378 -0.14 20.96 16.09
C ALA A 378 -1.19 21.17 17.19
N GLY A 379 -0.71 21.45 18.41
CA GLY A 379 -1.56 21.75 19.56
C GLY A 379 -1.85 23.24 19.67
N HIS A 380 -1.66 23.78 20.87
CA HIS A 380 -1.84 25.21 21.12
C HIS A 380 -0.67 26.06 20.60
N ALA A 381 0.46 25.44 20.23
CA ALA A 381 1.60 26.12 19.62
C ALA A 381 2.02 25.40 18.32
N PRO A 382 2.55 26.16 17.33
CA PRO A 382 3.11 25.55 16.13
C PRO A 382 4.32 24.66 16.45
N LEU A 383 4.42 23.53 15.77
CA LEU A 383 5.48 22.54 15.97
C LEU A 383 6.52 22.63 14.84
N PRO A 384 7.76 23.07 15.10
CA PRO A 384 8.81 23.07 14.10
C PRO A 384 9.38 21.65 13.92
N LEU A 385 9.10 21.06 12.76
CA LEU A 385 9.55 19.73 12.37
C LEU A 385 10.73 19.80 11.42
N THR A 386 11.56 18.79 11.47
CA THR A 386 12.68 18.63 10.54
C THR A 386 12.18 18.00 9.24
N TRP A 387 12.65 18.51 8.12
CA TRP A 387 12.24 18.13 6.76
C TRP A 387 13.45 17.76 5.90
N THR A 388 13.24 16.89 4.91
CA THR A 388 14.26 16.47 3.94
C THR A 388 13.73 16.47 2.52
N GLU A 389 14.58 16.80 1.54
CA GLU A 389 14.28 16.66 0.10
C GLU A 389 14.23 15.19 -0.33
N GLN A 390 14.78 14.27 0.47
CA GLN A 390 14.77 12.84 0.19
C GLN A 390 13.42 12.23 0.55
N LEU A 391 12.66 11.77 -0.45
CA LEU A 391 11.51 10.91 -0.18
C LEU A 391 11.99 9.51 0.24
N PRO A 392 11.52 8.97 1.37
CA PRO A 392 11.70 7.56 1.69
C PRO A 392 11.05 6.69 0.60
N GLU A 393 11.60 5.48 0.38
CA GLU A 393 11.02 4.55 -0.60
C GLU A 393 9.54 4.28 -0.28
N GLY A 394 8.67 4.41 -1.30
CA GLY A 394 7.23 4.23 -1.15
C GLY A 394 6.49 5.35 -0.42
N SER A 395 7.15 6.47 -0.12
CA SER A 395 6.50 7.65 0.46
C SER A 395 5.89 8.54 -0.62
N HIS A 396 4.74 9.14 -0.30
CA HIS A 396 4.13 10.20 -1.12
C HIS A 396 4.64 11.58 -0.68
N GLN A 397 4.39 12.62 -1.47
CA GLN A 397 4.75 13.99 -1.07
C GLN A 397 3.99 14.42 0.20
N LEU A 398 4.58 15.38 0.91
CA LEU A 398 4.00 15.97 2.12
C LEU A 398 2.69 16.70 1.86
N GLN A 399 1.70 16.39 2.68
CA GLN A 399 0.40 17.06 2.65
C GLN A 399 0.24 17.93 3.91
N LEU A 400 0.02 19.24 3.72
CA LEU A 400 -0.29 20.19 4.79
C LEU A 400 -1.79 20.52 4.79
N SER A 401 -2.32 20.92 5.95
CA SER A 401 -3.72 21.37 6.08
C SER A 401 -4.08 22.48 5.10
N GLY A 402 -5.32 22.45 4.59
CA GLY A 402 -5.85 23.45 3.66
C GLY A 402 -5.56 23.18 2.18
N GLY A 403 -5.09 21.97 1.84
CA GLY A 403 -4.77 21.61 0.45
C GLY A 403 -3.52 22.28 -0.09
N GLN A 404 -2.69 22.88 0.77
CA GLN A 404 -1.38 23.37 0.38
C GLN A 404 -0.39 22.21 0.32
N GLU A 405 0.26 22.04 -0.82
CA GLU A 405 1.40 21.14 -0.94
C GLU A 405 2.54 21.67 -0.05
N GLY A 406 3.13 20.79 0.75
CA GLY A 406 4.34 21.10 1.49
C GLY A 406 5.54 21.27 0.56
N PRO A 407 6.69 21.73 1.07
CA PRO A 407 7.92 21.72 0.28
C PRO A 407 8.22 20.29 -0.21
N PRO A 408 8.73 20.13 -1.45
CA PRO A 408 8.88 18.83 -2.11
C PRO A 408 9.86 17.94 -1.34
N GLY A 409 9.36 16.90 -0.67
CA GLY A 409 10.18 16.06 0.19
C GLY A 409 9.33 15.32 1.22
N ALA A 410 9.95 14.97 2.35
CA ALA A 410 9.33 14.19 3.42
C ALA A 410 9.66 14.74 4.82
N LEU A 411 8.81 14.42 5.80
CA LEU A 411 9.18 14.59 7.20
C LEU A 411 10.39 13.71 7.52
N VAL A 412 11.30 14.21 8.34
CA VAL A 412 12.35 13.36 8.92
C VAL A 412 11.71 12.57 10.06
N PHE A 413 11.42 11.30 9.81
CA PHE A 413 10.93 10.37 10.83
C PHE A 413 11.50 8.97 10.63
N ASN A 414 11.42 8.15 11.67
CA ASN A 414 11.71 6.73 11.63
C ASN A 414 10.65 5.97 12.43
N VAL A 415 10.43 4.71 12.12
CA VAL A 415 9.48 3.86 12.84
C VAL A 415 10.15 2.58 13.31
N GLY A 416 9.77 2.13 14.51
CA GLY A 416 10.25 0.91 15.13
C GLY A 416 9.19 -0.18 15.14
N TYR A 417 9.66 -1.42 14.95
CA TYR A 417 8.86 -2.62 14.98
C TYR A 417 9.39 -3.57 16.05
N ARG A 418 8.46 -4.10 16.85
CA ARG A 418 8.69 -5.17 17.80
C ARG A 418 7.97 -6.42 17.30
N ALA A 419 8.73 -7.32 16.72
CA ALA A 419 8.23 -8.65 16.37
C ALA A 419 8.36 -9.57 17.59
N ASP A 420 7.25 -10.20 18.00
CA ASP A 420 7.33 -11.46 18.72
C ASP A 420 7.73 -12.53 17.71
N VAL A 421 8.85 -13.22 17.92
CA VAL A 421 9.30 -14.30 17.04
C VAL A 421 8.25 -15.42 17.10
N ASP A 422 7.51 -15.64 16.01
CA ASP A 422 6.58 -16.77 15.92
C ASP A 422 7.37 -18.08 15.83
N LEU A 423 7.61 -18.67 17.01
CA LEU A 423 8.28 -19.95 17.15
C LEU A 423 7.56 -21.07 16.38
N ARG A 424 6.24 -20.97 16.15
CA ARG A 424 5.50 -21.98 15.36
C ARG A 424 5.81 -21.85 13.89
N ALA A 425 5.87 -20.64 13.34
CA ALA A 425 6.30 -20.42 11.96
C ALA A 425 7.73 -20.93 11.74
N LEU A 426 8.64 -20.62 12.67
CA LEU A 426 10.03 -21.10 12.65
C LEU A 426 10.12 -22.63 12.72
N VAL A 427 9.41 -23.26 13.66
CA VAL A 427 9.36 -24.73 13.79
C VAL A 427 8.71 -25.37 12.57
N SER A 428 7.63 -24.80 12.02
CA SER A 428 6.96 -25.34 10.83
C SER A 428 7.85 -25.27 9.58
N GLY A 429 8.63 -24.18 9.43
CA GLY A 429 9.62 -24.03 8.37
C GLY A 429 10.74 -25.06 8.48
N VAL A 430 11.26 -25.27 9.70
CA VAL A 430 12.26 -26.31 9.98
C VAL A 430 11.70 -27.70 9.71
N VAL A 431 10.49 -28.02 10.18
CA VAL A 431 9.83 -29.32 9.95
C VAL A 431 9.60 -29.57 8.47
N ARG A 432 9.18 -28.56 7.70
CA ARG A 432 8.96 -28.68 6.26
C ARG A 432 10.28 -28.90 5.51
N HIS A 433 11.33 -28.19 5.89
CA HIS A 433 12.66 -28.34 5.29
C HIS A 433 13.30 -29.69 5.64
N VAL A 434 13.20 -30.13 6.91
CA VAL A 434 13.63 -31.46 7.34
C VAL A 434 12.80 -32.54 6.64
N GLY A 435 11.49 -32.37 6.52
CA GLY A 435 10.62 -33.32 5.82
C GLY A 435 10.95 -33.45 4.33
N GLN A 436 11.28 -32.35 3.66
CA GLN A 436 11.80 -32.37 2.29
C GLN A 436 13.18 -33.07 2.21
N GLY A 437 14.05 -32.83 3.18
CA GLY A 437 15.35 -33.49 3.31
C GLY A 437 15.24 -35.00 3.52
N VAL A 438 14.35 -35.47 4.40
CA VAL A 438 14.11 -36.91 4.65
C VAL A 438 13.65 -37.62 3.37
N ARG A 439 12.86 -36.96 2.54
CA ARG A 439 12.42 -37.53 1.25
C ARG A 439 13.56 -37.66 0.24
N HIS A 440 14.59 -36.82 0.32
CA HIS A 440 15.72 -36.83 -0.61
C HIS A 440 16.87 -37.74 -0.15
N ASP A 441 17.06 -37.95 1.15
CA ASP A 441 18.10 -38.84 1.69
C ASP A 441 17.65 -39.56 2.98
N PRO A 442 16.83 -40.62 2.88
CA PRO A 442 16.27 -41.31 4.04
C PRO A 442 17.35 -42.05 4.86
N ALA A 443 18.45 -42.48 4.23
CA ALA A 443 19.53 -43.20 4.91
C ALA A 443 20.32 -42.30 5.85
N PHE A 444 20.59 -41.05 5.44
CA PHE A 444 21.23 -40.05 6.30
C PHE A 444 20.38 -39.74 7.53
N PHE A 445 19.07 -39.55 7.37
CA PHE A 445 18.18 -39.22 8.49
C PHE A 445 17.92 -40.41 9.43
N ALA A 446 17.94 -41.65 8.94
CA ALA A 446 17.86 -42.84 9.78
C ALA A 446 19.11 -43.00 10.68
N LEU A 447 20.31 -42.79 10.11
CA LEU A 447 21.57 -42.77 10.85
C LEU A 447 21.62 -41.61 11.87
N TYR A 448 21.10 -40.45 11.50
CA TYR A 448 21.01 -39.29 12.39
C TYR A 448 20.05 -39.53 13.57
N GLY A 449 18.90 -40.16 13.31
CA GLY A 449 17.94 -40.57 14.34
C GLY A 449 18.55 -41.56 15.35
N LEU A 450 19.29 -42.56 14.86
CA LEU A 450 20.02 -43.50 15.71
C LEU A 450 21.09 -42.79 16.57
N ALA A 451 21.81 -41.82 16.01
CA ALA A 451 22.80 -41.04 16.74
C ALA A 451 22.17 -40.17 17.83
N LEU A 452 21.00 -39.57 17.58
CA LEU A 452 20.25 -38.79 18.57
C LEU A 452 19.71 -39.65 19.70
N VAL A 453 19.17 -40.84 19.40
CA VAL A 453 18.72 -41.79 20.44
C VAL A 453 19.90 -42.29 21.27
N GLY A 454 21.04 -42.57 20.63
CA GLY A 454 22.26 -42.99 21.33
C GLY A 454 22.83 -41.91 22.25
N THR A 455 22.88 -40.66 21.78
CA THR A 455 23.37 -39.52 22.58
C THR A 455 22.39 -39.12 23.69
N GLY A 456 21.08 -39.14 23.43
CA GLY A 456 20.04 -38.93 24.43
C GLY A 456 20.04 -40.01 25.51
N GLY A 457 20.23 -41.28 25.13
CA GLY A 457 20.39 -42.39 26.07
C GLY A 457 21.66 -42.26 26.93
N TRP A 458 22.76 -41.80 26.34
CA TRP A 458 24.02 -41.55 27.05
C TRP A 458 23.93 -40.37 28.05
N LEU A 459 23.26 -39.28 27.67
CA LEU A 459 22.98 -38.14 28.55
C LEU A 459 22.00 -38.50 29.68
N GLY A 460 20.93 -39.26 29.39
CA GLY A 460 20.00 -39.74 30.41
C GLY A 460 20.67 -40.69 31.41
N TRP A 461 21.56 -41.55 30.93
CA TRP A 461 22.34 -42.47 31.76
C TRP A 461 23.39 -41.76 32.64
N SER A 462 24.06 -40.72 32.11
CA SER A 462 25.04 -39.94 32.88
C SER A 462 24.38 -39.09 33.97
N VAL A 463 23.21 -38.51 33.71
CA VAL A 463 22.39 -37.81 34.72
C VAL A 463 21.85 -38.79 35.78
N GLY A 464 21.48 -40.01 35.39
CA GLY A 464 21.07 -41.09 36.31
C GLY A 464 22.19 -41.53 37.27
N ARG A 465 23.44 -41.62 36.79
CA ARG A 465 24.62 -41.89 37.63
C ARG A 465 24.95 -40.76 38.60
N GLY A 466 24.81 -39.51 38.17
CA GLY A 466 25.06 -38.34 39.02
C GLY A 466 24.13 -38.25 40.23
N ARG A 467 22.91 -38.80 40.13
CA ARG A 467 21.95 -38.88 41.25
C ARG A 467 22.21 -40.02 42.23
N HIS A 468 22.87 -41.11 41.81
CA HIS A 468 23.24 -42.22 42.71
C HIS A 468 24.58 -42.02 43.44
N GLY A 469 25.47 -41.14 42.96
CA GLY A 469 26.76 -40.84 43.61
C GLY A 469 26.73 -39.84 44.77
N ARG A 470 25.55 -39.29 45.14
CA ARG A 470 25.40 -38.24 46.18
C ARG A 470 24.74 -38.71 47.49
N ARG A 471 24.73 -40.02 47.78
CA ARG A 471 24.19 -40.58 49.04
C ARG A 471 25.23 -41.22 49.98
N SER A 472 26.52 -41.00 49.76
CA SER A 472 27.55 -41.46 50.69
C SER A 472 28.79 -40.57 50.65
N VAL A 473 28.70 -39.39 51.28
CA VAL A 473 29.71 -38.78 52.17
C VAL A 473 28.96 -37.87 53.14
#